data_AF-A0A936E6H7-F1
#
_entry.id   AF-A0A936E6H7-F1
#
_cell.length_a   1.000
_cell.length_b   1.000
_cell.length_c   1.000
_cell.angle_alpha   90.00
_cell.angle_beta   90.00
_cell.angle_gamma   90.00
#
_symmetry.space_group_name_H-M   'P 1'
#
loop_
_entity.id
_entity.type
_entity.pdbx_description
1 polymer ?
#
loop_
_entity_poly.entity_id
_entity_poly.type
_entity_poly.pdbx_seq_one_letter_code
_entity_poly.pdbx_strand_id
1 'polypeptide(L)'
;MNLKSSLEQWEYYTTFIEAQMATADVSHETMIPEGNHPKFSPYATMPELNRLGEKGWELVTMQPVIIGKNHDVMVHPNNITVWASSYFCVFKRRLQ
;
A
#
# COMPACT_ATOMS: atom_id res chain seq x y z
N MET A 1 43.94 -1.34 -6.55
CA MET A 1 42.62 -1.16 -7.19
C MET A 1 41.59 -1.68 -6.21
N ASN A 2 40.86 -0.81 -5.52
CA ASN A 2 39.98 -1.21 -4.41
C ASN A 2 38.56 -1.39 -4.97
N LEU A 3 38.17 -2.64 -5.22
CA LEU A 3 36.81 -3.01 -5.62
C LEU A 3 35.91 -2.89 -4.37
N LYS A 4 35.46 -1.68 -4.06
CA LYS A 4 34.20 -1.54 -3.31
C LYS A 4 33.12 -2.13 -4.22
N SER A 5 32.72 -3.37 -3.99
CA SER A 5 31.41 -3.81 -4.44
C SER A 5 30.43 -2.76 -3.94
N SER A 6 29.74 -2.06 -4.84
CA SER A 6 28.63 -1.21 -4.48
C SER A 6 27.55 -2.13 -3.91
N LEU A 7 27.61 -2.41 -2.61
CA LEU A 7 26.56 -3.12 -1.91
C LEU A 7 25.28 -2.34 -2.21
N GLU A 8 24.33 -2.99 -2.89
CA GLU A 8 23.03 -2.38 -3.15
C GLU A 8 22.41 -2.04 -1.79
N GLN A 9 22.28 -0.74 -1.50
CA GLN A 9 21.62 -0.27 -0.30
C GLN A 9 20.17 0.07 -0.63
N TRP A 10 19.28 -0.28 0.29
CA TRP A 10 17.84 -0.10 0.14
C TRP A 10 17.31 0.81 1.23
N GLU A 11 16.44 1.73 0.84
CA GLU A 11 15.56 2.47 1.74
C GLU A 11 14.21 1.76 1.78
N TYR A 12 13.61 1.66 2.96
CA TYR A 12 12.28 1.06 3.15
C TYR A 12 11.28 2.11 3.60
N TYR A 13 10.05 2.01 3.11
CA TYR A 13 8.94 2.85 3.50
C TYR A 13 7.75 1.97 3.86
N THR A 14 7.09 2.26 4.98
CA THR A 14 5.92 1.52 5.44
C THR A 14 4.78 2.48 5.69
N THR A 15 3.58 2.10 5.28
CA THR A 15 2.39 2.94 5.46
C THR A 15 1.13 2.09 5.51
N PHE A 16 0.03 2.71 5.92
CA PHE A 16 -1.30 2.16 5.76
C PHE A 16 -2.00 2.82 4.57
N ILE A 17 -2.63 2.02 3.72
CA ILE A 17 -3.47 2.51 2.62
C ILE A 17 -4.89 1.99 2.85
N GLU A 18 -5.88 2.87 2.77
CA GLU A 18 -7.29 2.50 2.94
C GLU A 18 -8.01 2.45 1.59
N ALA A 19 -8.70 1.34 1.34
CA ALA A 19 -9.59 1.17 0.21
C ALA A 19 -10.93 1.89 0.46
N GLN A 20 -10.93 3.23 0.51
CA GLN A 20 -12.16 4.04 0.69
C GLN A 20 -12.45 4.85 -0.57
N MET A 21 -13.45 4.45 -1.34
CA MET A 21 -13.83 5.14 -2.59
C MET A 21 -14.29 6.58 -2.36
N ALA A 22 -14.87 6.89 -1.20
CA ALA A 22 -15.36 8.24 -0.90
C ALA A 22 -14.24 9.29 -0.81
N THR A 23 -12.99 8.87 -0.60
CA THR A 23 -11.83 9.76 -0.43
C THR A 23 -10.76 9.56 -1.49
N ALA A 24 -10.89 8.55 -2.34
CA ALA A 24 -9.92 8.26 -3.39
C ALA A 24 -10.24 9.06 -4.67
N ASP A 25 -9.25 9.75 -5.21
CA ASP A 25 -9.33 10.32 -6.55
C ASP A 25 -8.83 9.28 -7.56
N VAL A 26 -9.78 8.55 -8.15
CA VAL A 26 -9.52 7.54 -9.18
C VAL A 26 -9.77 8.06 -10.60
N SER A 27 -10.03 9.36 -10.77
CA SER A 27 -10.46 9.91 -12.05
C SER A 27 -9.39 9.83 -13.15
N HIS A 28 -8.12 9.74 -12.75
CA HIS A 28 -6.97 9.63 -13.64
C HIS A 28 -6.49 8.19 -13.87
N GLU A 29 -7.16 7.21 -13.26
CA GLU A 29 -6.76 5.81 -13.29
C GLU A 29 -7.35 5.07 -14.49
N THR A 30 -6.55 4.89 -15.54
CA THR A 30 -7.00 4.31 -16.82
C THR A 30 -7.37 2.84 -16.75
N MET A 31 -6.92 2.13 -15.72
CA MET A 31 -7.17 0.70 -15.53
C MET A 31 -8.44 0.41 -14.71
N ILE A 32 -9.09 1.45 -14.16
CA ILE A 32 -10.35 1.31 -13.43
C ILE A 32 -11.51 1.37 -14.44
N PRO A 33 -12.36 0.33 -14.54
CA PRO A 33 -13.51 0.34 -15.44
C PRO A 33 -14.50 1.45 -15.09
N GLU A 34 -15.20 1.98 -16.09
CA GLU A 34 -16.28 2.94 -15.84
C GLU A 34 -17.42 2.33 -15.00
N GLY A 35 -18.05 3.16 -14.17
CA GLY A 35 -19.27 2.80 -13.44
C GLY A 35 -19.17 3.01 -11.93
N ASN A 36 -20.16 2.48 -11.21
CA ASN A 36 -20.20 2.57 -9.75
C ASN A 36 -19.35 1.46 -9.12
N HIS A 37 -18.48 1.84 -8.18
CA HIS A 37 -17.67 0.90 -7.43
C HIS A 37 -18.17 0.74 -5.99
N PRO A 38 -18.00 -0.45 -5.38
CA PRO A 38 -18.29 -0.64 -3.97
C PRO A 38 -17.52 0.34 -3.09
N LYS A 39 -18.13 0.77 -1.97
CA LYS A 39 -17.53 1.70 -0.99
C LYS A 39 -16.08 1.34 -0.64
N PHE A 40 -15.81 0.06 -0.43
CA PHE A 40 -14.50 -0.45 -0.04
C PHE A 40 -13.76 -1.19 -1.17
N SER A 41 -13.86 -0.66 -2.40
CA SER A 41 -13.17 -1.26 -3.56
C SER A 41 -11.64 -1.10 -3.46
N PRO A 42 -10.85 -2.15 -3.74
CA PRO A 42 -9.39 -2.04 -3.84
C PRO A 42 -8.89 -1.00 -4.85
N TYR A 43 -9.72 -0.61 -5.82
CA TYR A 43 -9.42 0.49 -6.75
C TYR A 43 -9.05 1.80 -6.05
N ALA A 44 -9.63 2.05 -4.87
CA ALA A 44 -9.29 3.23 -4.07
C ALA A 44 -7.81 3.26 -3.61
N THR A 45 -7.08 2.14 -3.64
CA THR A 45 -5.66 2.11 -3.28
C THR A 45 -4.74 2.45 -4.45
N MET A 46 -5.22 2.36 -5.70
CA MET A 46 -4.41 2.52 -6.90
C MET A 46 -3.71 3.89 -6.99
N PRO A 47 -4.38 5.03 -6.71
CA PRO A 47 -3.74 6.35 -6.82
C PRO A 47 -2.48 6.48 -5.95
N GLU A 48 -2.55 6.04 -4.70
CA GLU A 48 -1.41 6.11 -3.78
C GLU A 48 -0.29 5.13 -4.18
N LEU A 49 -0.65 3.93 -4.63
CA LEU A 49 0.32 2.94 -5.13
C LEU A 49 1.08 3.49 -6.35
N ASN A 50 0.36 4.08 -7.30
CA ASN A 50 0.95 4.68 -8.50
C ASN A 50 1.83 5.89 -8.13
N ARG A 51 1.34 6.78 -7.27
CA ARG A 51 2.10 7.94 -6.76
C ARG A 51 3.40 7.54 -6.05
N LEU A 52 3.45 6.36 -5.43
CA LEU A 52 4.66 5.81 -4.82
C LEU A 52 5.58 5.19 -5.90
N GLY A 53 5.01 4.46 -6.86
CA GLY A 53 5.73 3.93 -8.02
C GLY A 53 6.46 5.01 -8.82
N GLU A 54 5.80 6.13 -9.08
CA GLU A 54 6.38 7.31 -9.75
C GLU A 54 7.58 7.90 -8.99
N LYS A 55 7.61 7.76 -7.67
CA LYS A 55 8.73 8.18 -6.80
C LYS A 55 9.85 7.15 -6.70
N GLY A 56 9.78 6.08 -7.49
CA GLY A 56 10.75 4.99 -7.53
C GLY A 56 10.59 3.96 -6.42
N TRP A 57 9.46 3.96 -5.71
CA TRP A 57 9.17 2.93 -4.71
C TRP A 57 8.61 1.67 -5.37
N GLU A 58 9.17 0.53 -5.02
CA GLU A 58 8.68 -0.80 -5.39
C GLU A 58 7.88 -1.39 -4.23
N LEU A 59 6.64 -1.82 -4.47
CA LEU A 59 5.82 -2.50 -3.48
C LEU A 59 6.40 -3.89 -3.18
N VAL A 60 6.62 -4.18 -1.89
CA VAL A 60 7.16 -5.47 -1.40
C VAL A 60 6.05 -6.37 -0.87
N THR A 61 5.16 -5.82 -0.05
CA THR A 61 4.00 -6.55 0.49
C THR A 61 2.85 -5.60 0.75
N MET A 62 1.64 -6.13 0.65
CA MET A 62 0.38 -5.47 0.97
C MET A 62 -0.52 -6.51 1.63
N GLN A 63 -0.86 -6.29 2.90
CA GLN A 63 -1.67 -7.21 3.69
C GLN A 63 -2.85 -6.51 4.34
N PRO A 64 -4.08 -7.08 4.30
CA PRO A 64 -5.22 -6.51 5.00
C PRO A 64 -4.97 -6.57 6.52
N VAL A 65 -5.28 -5.48 7.22
CA VAL A 65 -5.06 -5.34 8.66
C VAL A 65 -6.22 -4.63 9.35
N ILE A 66 -6.40 -4.92 10.63
CA ILE A 66 -7.21 -4.09 11.52
C ILE A 66 -6.24 -3.20 12.30
N ILE A 67 -6.44 -1.89 12.19
CA ILE A 67 -5.57 -0.89 12.81
C ILE A 67 -6.22 -0.44 14.12
N GLY A 68 -5.50 -0.60 15.22
CA GLY A 68 -5.88 -0.09 16.53
C GLY A 68 -5.66 1.41 16.65
N LYS A 69 -6.18 2.01 17.72
CA LYS A 69 -6.10 3.47 17.94
C LYS A 69 -4.66 3.98 18.07
N ASN A 70 -3.70 3.10 18.39
CA ASN A 70 -2.29 3.44 18.53
C ASN A 70 -1.45 2.98 17.33
N HIS A 71 -2.08 2.74 16.17
CA HIS A 71 -1.46 2.13 14.98
C HIS A 71 -0.91 0.71 15.20
N ASP A 72 -1.30 0.06 16.28
CA ASP A 72 -1.09 -1.37 16.50
C ASP A 72 -1.89 -2.19 15.48
N VAL A 73 -1.34 -3.31 15.04
CA VAL A 73 -1.95 -4.20 14.03
C VAL A 73 -2.45 -5.46 14.71
N MET A 74 -3.74 -5.78 14.53
CA MET A 74 -4.30 -7.03 15.01
C MET A 74 -3.93 -8.18 14.08
N VAL A 75 -3.25 -9.20 14.61
CA VAL A 75 -2.74 -10.34 13.83
C VAL A 75 -3.78 -11.44 13.67
N HIS A 76 -4.75 -11.58 14.60
CA HIS A 76 -5.82 -12.57 14.52
C HIS A 76 -7.08 -12.13 15.29
N PRO A 77 -8.22 -11.86 14.62
CA PRO A 77 -9.49 -11.72 15.32
C PRO A 77 -9.96 -13.12 15.76
N ASN A 78 -9.89 -13.42 17.07
CA ASN A 78 -10.33 -14.65 17.77
C ASN A 78 -11.42 -15.50 17.06
N ASN A 79 -11.08 -16.28 16.02
CA ASN A 79 -12.02 -17.05 15.18
C ASN A 79 -13.23 -16.27 14.64
N ILE A 80 -13.10 -14.95 14.43
CA ILE A 80 -14.16 -14.12 13.86
C ILE A 80 -13.74 -13.69 12.46
N THR A 81 -14.62 -13.88 11.48
CA THR A 81 -14.45 -13.27 10.15
C THR A 81 -14.60 -11.76 10.28
N VAL A 82 -13.53 -11.02 9.98
CA VAL A 82 -13.54 -9.55 9.95
C VAL A 82 -13.23 -9.06 8.54
N TRP A 83 -14.05 -8.14 8.06
CA TRP A 83 -13.79 -7.41 6.81
C TRP A 83 -12.88 -6.22 7.11
N ALA A 84 -11.77 -6.11 6.41
CA ALA A 84 -10.84 -4.98 6.49
C ALA A 84 -10.83 -4.22 5.17
N SER A 85 -10.78 -2.89 5.25
CA SER A 85 -10.52 -1.99 4.12
C SER A 85 -9.12 -1.36 4.19
N SER A 86 -8.40 -1.55 5.29
CA SER A 86 -7.05 -1.00 5.49
C SER A 86 -5.99 -2.06 5.20
N TYR A 87 -4.91 -1.61 4.58
CA TYR A 87 -3.79 -2.48 4.19
C TYR A 87 -2.49 -1.91 4.76
N PHE A 88 -1.69 -2.78 5.37
CA PHE A 88 -0.30 -2.45 5.68
C PHE A 88 0.56 -2.73 4.46
N CYS A 89 1.25 -1.71 3.98
CA CYS A 89 2.08 -1.77 2.79
C CYS A 89 3.53 -1.50 3.16
N VAL A 90 4.43 -2.31 2.60
CA VAL A 90 5.88 -2.11 2.67
C VAL A 90 6.40 -1.87 1.27
N PHE A 91 7.23 -0.85 1.12
CA PHE A 91 7.91 -0.50 -0.12
C PHE A 91 9.41 -0.46 0.10
N LYS A 92 10.16 -0.62 -0.98
CA LYS A 92 11.61 -0.42 -1.01
C LYS A 92 12.02 0.42 -2.21
N ARG A 93 13.14 1.11 -2.12
CA ARG A 93 13.82 1.70 -3.29
C ARG A 93 15.33 1.65 -3.10
N ARG A 94 16.08 1.67 -4.19
CA ARG A 94 17.55 1.72 -4.14
C ARG A 94 18.01 3.11 -3.71
N LEU A 95 18.98 3.16 -2.80
CA LEU A 95 19.72 4.39 -2.52
C LEU A 95 20.68 4.64 -3.69
N GLN A 96 20.59 5.83 -4.28
CA GLN A 96 21.50 6.30 -5.34
C GLN A 96 22.84 6.71 -4.76
#